data_AF-A0A925HIC5-F1
#
_entry.id   AF-A0A925HIC5-F1
#
_cell.length_a   1.000
_cell.length_b   1.000
_cell.length_c   1.000
_cell.angle_alpha   90.00
_cell.angle_beta   90.00
_cell.angle_gamma   90.00
#
_symmetry.space_group_name_H-M   'P 1'
#
loop_
_entity.id
_entity.type
_entity.pdbx_description
1 polymer ?
#
loop_
_entity_poly.entity_id
_entity_poly.type
_entity_poly.pdbx_seq_one_letter_code
_entity_poly.pdbx_strand_id
1 'polypeptide(L)'
;MSRPETGRRDVGTGEARAPRAHPVAPMSAETNRAKSTLTLEDYRVKLRLNEFFKSGDRLTLGHLLKFLKGNRAIKAYGQVIETVGDDGEIEVRSAVGNTKHQLYTCPTTGWKYFYAKVPVDLIESDDESDQGIGLQPRYLIPEKVFELYRHFQRHPVLQPSIGRVVDHRLKLFDGQHKIAGLLWAGRREFEVKIYMTCDLRLLNQTNISAHDKFAQTRFYSSIMVMKLGSLFGADFEEYKKDESEDIKSEAGFLKWLSKRDPGMTKKADRTAQFRSYLYNSVIEHAENKTTKFVSASNKSTNEKPLSIDMLSKSIFSHFMYREPVEDNMLTEAYKRSTEMDNVVALLNMLHDLGLHNWDAAAAKGDTEQRKLTRMFSSKSMMAWSELLADAVTAKLELVDAEDRERPLYRDLTKVQLDSAKFVVSRLFAWKFWSAADDAIDNVIAGNKSAVKQWFKDHGLSTGYLLGASE
;
A
#
# COMPACT_ATOMS: atom_id res chain seq x y z
N MET A 1 -0.22 -80.86 25.46
CA MET A 1 -0.19 -80.02 24.24
C MET A 1 -1.57 -79.40 24.06
N SER A 2 -1.57 -78.07 24.06
CA SER A 2 -2.56 -77.10 23.57
C SER A 2 -4.04 -77.15 24.02
N ARG A 3 -4.40 -76.07 24.73
CA ARG A 3 -5.72 -75.60 25.17
C ARG A 3 -6.58 -75.02 24.01
N PRO A 4 -7.90 -74.84 24.23
CA PRO A 4 -8.87 -74.43 23.23
C PRO A 4 -9.10 -72.90 23.17
N GLU A 5 -9.87 -72.52 22.15
CA GLU A 5 -10.33 -71.20 21.73
C GLU A 5 -10.90 -70.29 22.85
N THR A 6 -10.59 -68.99 22.76
CA THR A 6 -11.41 -67.90 23.31
C THR A 6 -11.34 -66.69 22.39
N GLY A 7 -12.51 -66.13 22.04
CA GLY A 7 -12.68 -65.06 21.05
C GLY A 7 -12.45 -63.63 21.56
N ARG A 8 -12.58 -62.67 20.64
CA ARG A 8 -12.70 -61.20 20.84
C ARG A 8 -13.37 -60.63 19.58
N ARG A 9 -14.64 -60.18 19.64
CA ARG A 9 -15.12 -58.79 19.91
C ARG A 9 -14.51 -57.73 19.00
N ASP A 10 -15.28 -57.38 17.97
CA ASP A 10 -15.16 -56.16 17.17
C ASP A 10 -15.26 -54.91 18.06
N VAL A 11 -14.30 -54.00 17.88
CA VAL A 11 -14.36 -52.62 18.36
C VAL A 11 -14.40 -51.74 17.12
N GLY A 12 -15.56 -51.18 16.83
CA GLY A 12 -15.75 -50.20 15.77
C GLY A 12 -15.08 -48.88 16.12
N THR A 13 -14.03 -48.52 15.39
CA THR A 13 -13.49 -47.16 15.34
C THR A 13 -14.17 -46.41 14.21
N GLY A 14 -14.98 -45.41 14.56
CA GLY A 14 -15.55 -44.45 13.61
C GLY A 14 -14.46 -43.54 13.04
N GLU A 15 -14.05 -43.78 11.80
CA GLU A 15 -13.25 -42.84 11.03
C GLU A 15 -14.15 -41.72 10.45
N ALA A 16 -13.82 -40.49 10.82
CA ALA A 16 -14.42 -39.29 10.25
C ALA A 16 -14.02 -39.15 8.76
N ARG A 17 -15.02 -39.11 7.88
CA ARG A 17 -14.86 -38.90 6.43
C ARG A 17 -14.14 -37.58 6.12
N ALA A 18 -13.01 -37.67 5.43
CA ALA A 18 -12.33 -36.55 4.79
C ALA A 18 -13.24 -35.85 3.74
N PRO A 19 -13.15 -34.52 3.56
CA PRO A 19 -13.94 -33.81 2.56
C PRO A 19 -13.49 -34.16 1.15
N ARG A 20 -14.49 -34.40 0.28
CA ARG A 20 -14.34 -34.90 -1.10
C ARG A 20 -13.41 -34.02 -1.95
N ALA A 21 -12.48 -34.67 -2.64
CA ALA A 21 -11.56 -34.07 -3.60
C ALA A 21 -12.29 -33.54 -4.84
N HIS A 22 -11.90 -32.35 -5.33
CA HIS A 22 -12.23 -31.90 -6.68
C HIS A 22 -11.52 -32.81 -7.71
N PRO A 23 -12.19 -33.19 -8.82
CA PRO A 23 -11.57 -34.02 -9.84
C PRO A 23 -10.52 -33.20 -10.60
N VAL A 24 -9.29 -33.70 -10.61
CA VAL A 24 -8.19 -33.12 -11.41
C VAL A 24 -8.41 -33.55 -12.85
N ALA A 25 -8.64 -32.59 -13.74
CA ALA A 25 -8.49 -32.80 -15.18
C ALA A 25 -7.08 -33.36 -15.48
N PRO A 26 -6.92 -34.22 -16.50
CA PRO A 26 -5.62 -34.85 -16.80
C PRO A 26 -4.52 -33.79 -16.93
N MET A 27 -3.38 -34.01 -16.26
CA MET A 27 -2.30 -33.03 -16.16
C MET A 27 -1.79 -32.63 -17.55
N SER A 28 -2.15 -31.43 -17.99
CA SER A 28 -1.68 -30.85 -19.25
C SER A 28 -0.19 -30.47 -19.19
N ALA A 29 0.45 -30.29 -20.34
CA ALA A 29 1.84 -29.83 -20.44
C ALA A 29 2.06 -28.47 -19.73
N GLU A 30 1.04 -27.60 -19.73
CA GLU A 30 1.06 -26.33 -19.01
C GLU A 30 1.03 -26.52 -17.50
N THR A 31 0.21 -27.45 -16.99
CA THR A 31 0.14 -27.77 -15.56
C THR A 31 1.46 -28.35 -15.04
N ASN A 32 2.15 -29.16 -15.86
CA ASN A 32 3.47 -29.68 -15.51
C ASN A 32 4.56 -28.60 -15.51
N ARG A 33 4.54 -27.66 -16.46
CA ARG A 33 5.46 -26.50 -16.45
C ARG A 33 5.21 -25.59 -15.24
N ALA A 34 3.94 -25.31 -14.91
CA ALA A 34 3.57 -24.43 -13.81
C ALA A 34 3.85 -25.04 -12.42
N LYS A 35 3.73 -26.37 -12.28
CA LYS A 35 4.12 -27.10 -11.07
C LYS A 35 5.63 -27.02 -10.79
N SER A 36 6.44 -27.10 -11.84
CA SER A 36 7.91 -27.09 -11.72
C SER A 36 8.38 -28.11 -10.66
N THR A 37 9.17 -27.69 -9.66
CA THR A 37 9.68 -28.53 -8.55
C THR A 37 8.76 -28.63 -7.33
N LEU A 38 7.55 -28.04 -7.38
CA LEU A 38 6.63 -28.05 -6.23
C LEU A 38 5.97 -29.43 -6.04
N THR A 39 5.70 -29.77 -4.78
CA THR A 39 4.84 -30.92 -4.46
C THR A 39 3.42 -30.65 -4.97
N LEU A 40 2.63 -31.72 -5.19
CA LEU A 40 1.24 -31.57 -5.64
C LEU A 40 0.40 -30.78 -4.62
N GLU A 41 0.69 -30.93 -3.33
CA GLU A 41 0.04 -30.20 -2.25
C GLU A 41 0.39 -28.71 -2.28
N ASP A 42 1.68 -28.37 -2.36
CA ASP A 42 2.14 -26.98 -2.45
C ASP A 42 1.60 -26.30 -3.71
N TYR A 43 1.55 -27.02 -4.83
CA TYR A 43 0.99 -26.50 -6.07
C TYR A 43 -0.52 -26.22 -5.95
N ARG A 44 -1.30 -27.09 -5.29
CA ARG A 44 -2.73 -26.83 -5.02
C ARG A 44 -2.94 -25.61 -4.13
N VAL A 45 -2.12 -25.44 -3.09
CA VAL A 45 -2.19 -24.25 -2.23
C VAL A 45 -1.81 -23.01 -3.02
N LYS A 46 -0.78 -23.07 -3.86
CA LYS A 46 -0.37 -21.96 -4.74
C LYS A 46 -1.49 -21.55 -5.70
N LEU A 47 -2.21 -22.50 -6.29
CA LEU A 47 -3.36 -22.21 -7.16
C LEU A 47 -4.48 -21.49 -6.41
N ARG A 48 -4.84 -21.96 -5.21
CA ARG A 48 -5.87 -21.32 -4.37
C ARG A 48 -5.43 -19.94 -3.87
N LEU A 49 -4.15 -19.77 -3.58
CA LEU A 49 -3.57 -18.49 -3.22
C LEU A 49 -3.68 -17.51 -4.40
N ASN A 50 -3.28 -17.94 -5.59
CA ASN A 50 -3.41 -17.14 -6.81
C ASN A 50 -4.88 -16.77 -7.09
N GLU A 51 -5.81 -17.70 -6.87
CA GLU A 51 -7.25 -17.43 -6.99
C GLU A 51 -7.72 -16.34 -6.02
N PHE A 52 -7.27 -16.36 -4.76
CA PHE A 52 -7.55 -15.29 -3.81
C PHE A 52 -7.01 -13.94 -4.32
N PHE A 53 -5.78 -13.90 -4.80
CA PHE A 53 -5.14 -12.67 -5.30
C PHE A 53 -5.67 -12.16 -6.64
N LYS A 54 -6.43 -12.96 -7.41
CA LYS A 54 -7.13 -12.46 -8.61
C LYS A 54 -8.15 -11.37 -8.30
N SER A 55 -8.63 -11.27 -7.06
CA SER A 55 -9.59 -10.24 -6.65
C SER A 55 -8.98 -8.84 -6.47
N GLY A 56 -7.65 -8.71 -6.47
CA GLY A 56 -6.92 -7.44 -6.46
C GLY A 56 -5.66 -7.45 -5.59
N ASP A 57 -4.94 -6.33 -5.59
CA ASP A 57 -3.65 -6.20 -4.88
C ASP A 57 -3.77 -5.61 -3.47
N ARG A 58 -4.93 -5.04 -3.12
CA ARG A 58 -5.19 -4.39 -1.83
C ARG A 58 -5.86 -5.35 -0.83
N LEU A 59 -5.39 -6.59 -0.77
CA LEU A 59 -5.98 -7.64 0.06
C LEU A 59 -5.33 -7.67 1.45
N THR A 60 -6.14 -7.74 2.49
CA THR A 60 -5.75 -7.79 3.90
C THR A 60 -6.01 -9.17 4.49
N LEU A 61 -5.64 -9.39 5.76
CA LEU A 61 -6.07 -10.59 6.50
C LEU A 61 -7.61 -10.68 6.57
N GLY A 62 -8.32 -9.56 6.70
CA GLY A 62 -9.78 -9.51 6.71
C GLY A 62 -10.39 -10.07 5.43
N HIS A 63 -9.83 -9.68 4.27
CA HIS A 63 -10.22 -10.23 2.98
C HIS A 63 -9.99 -11.74 2.89
N LEU A 64 -8.85 -12.23 3.41
CA LEU A 64 -8.55 -13.67 3.44
C LEU A 64 -9.53 -14.44 4.33
N LEU A 65 -9.85 -13.94 5.52
CA LEU A 65 -10.84 -14.57 6.42
C LEU A 65 -12.21 -14.65 5.74
N LYS A 66 -12.64 -13.57 5.07
CA LYS A 66 -13.90 -13.54 4.30
C LYS A 66 -13.88 -14.58 3.16
N PHE A 67 -12.79 -14.66 2.41
CA PHE A 67 -12.61 -15.65 1.34
C PHE A 67 -12.67 -17.09 1.85
N LEU A 68 -11.97 -17.38 2.95
CA LEU A 68 -11.96 -18.72 3.56
C LEU A 68 -13.33 -19.10 4.11
N LYS A 69 -14.09 -18.16 4.69
CA LYS A 69 -15.46 -18.38 5.14
C LYS A 69 -16.39 -18.68 3.96
N GLY A 70 -16.32 -17.89 2.89
CA GLY A 70 -17.09 -18.12 1.66
C GLY A 70 -16.85 -19.50 1.06
N ASN A 71 -15.60 -19.96 1.10
CA ASN A 71 -15.20 -21.30 0.65
C ASN A 71 -15.38 -22.42 1.68
N ARG A 72 -16.06 -22.14 2.81
CA ARG A 72 -16.32 -23.10 3.91
C ARG A 72 -15.05 -23.73 4.50
N ALA A 73 -13.90 -23.07 4.38
CA ALA A 73 -12.63 -23.51 4.95
C ALA A 73 -12.47 -23.14 6.44
N ILE A 74 -13.26 -22.15 6.90
CA ILE A 74 -13.46 -21.76 8.31
C ILE A 74 -14.95 -21.57 8.57
N LYS A 75 -15.38 -21.70 9.83
CA LYS A 75 -16.79 -21.56 10.23
C LYS A 75 -17.17 -20.12 10.49
N ALA A 76 -16.39 -19.44 11.33
CA ALA A 76 -16.57 -18.03 11.66
C ALA A 76 -15.22 -17.32 11.77
N TYR A 77 -15.28 -15.99 11.91
CA TYR A 77 -14.18 -15.09 12.25
C TYR A 77 -14.78 -13.82 12.89
N GLY A 78 -13.98 -13.07 13.65
CA GLY A 78 -14.39 -11.82 14.29
C GLY A 78 -15.61 -11.94 15.21
N GLN A 79 -15.74 -13.06 15.94
CA GLN A 79 -16.79 -13.18 16.95
C GLN A 79 -16.54 -12.24 18.13
N VAL A 80 -17.64 -11.81 18.74
CA VAL A 80 -17.63 -10.92 19.90
C VAL A 80 -17.03 -11.63 21.11
N ILE A 81 -16.20 -10.91 21.85
CA ILE A 81 -15.58 -11.32 23.10
C ILE A 81 -15.98 -10.39 24.24
N GLU A 82 -16.16 -10.95 25.42
CA GLU A 82 -16.27 -10.21 26.66
C GLU A 82 -15.01 -10.44 27.48
N THR A 83 -14.44 -9.36 28.01
CA THR A 83 -13.22 -9.41 28.81
C THR A 83 -13.55 -8.99 30.24
N VAL A 84 -13.38 -9.90 31.19
CA VAL A 84 -13.69 -9.68 32.61
C VAL A 84 -12.43 -9.97 33.42
N GLY A 85 -11.97 -9.03 34.24
CA GLY A 85 -10.81 -9.25 35.09
C GLY A 85 -10.31 -7.99 35.79
N ASP A 86 -9.65 -8.22 36.93
CA ASP A 86 -9.00 -7.20 37.76
C ASP A 86 -7.47 -7.41 37.76
N ASP A 87 -6.72 -6.47 38.34
CA ASP A 87 -5.26 -6.41 38.31
C ASP A 87 -4.58 -7.77 38.55
N GLY A 88 -4.06 -8.35 37.45
CA GLY A 88 -3.28 -9.59 37.45
C GLY A 88 -3.85 -10.70 36.56
N GLU A 89 -5.16 -10.82 36.41
CA GLU A 89 -5.77 -11.91 35.61
C GLU A 89 -6.91 -11.39 34.74
N ILE A 90 -7.05 -11.94 33.54
CA ILE A 90 -8.12 -11.60 32.61
C ILE A 90 -8.80 -12.87 32.09
N GLU A 91 -10.12 -12.90 32.19
CA GLU A 91 -10.97 -13.90 31.57
C GLU A 91 -11.52 -13.35 30.24
N VAL A 92 -11.23 -14.05 29.15
CA VAL A 92 -11.82 -13.80 27.83
C VAL A 92 -12.94 -14.80 27.62
N ARG A 93 -14.17 -14.32 27.57
CA ARG A 93 -15.39 -15.09 27.34
C ARG A 93 -15.86 -14.90 25.91
N SER A 94 -16.28 -15.99 25.28
CA SER A 94 -16.76 -15.97 23.90
C SER A 94 -17.72 -17.13 23.65
N ALA A 95 -18.40 -17.12 22.49
CA ALA A 95 -19.22 -18.24 22.05
C ALA A 95 -18.43 -19.55 21.84
N VAL A 96 -17.10 -19.46 21.70
CA VAL A 96 -16.20 -20.61 21.51
C VAL A 96 -15.72 -21.20 22.84
N GLY A 97 -15.87 -20.45 23.94
CA GLY A 97 -15.45 -20.83 25.28
C GLY A 97 -14.85 -19.69 26.07
N ASN A 98 -14.53 -19.98 27.34
CA ASN A 98 -13.91 -19.05 28.28
C ASN A 98 -12.47 -19.46 28.55
N THR A 99 -11.56 -18.49 28.55
CA THR A 99 -10.14 -18.72 28.82
C THR A 99 -9.61 -17.68 29.78
N LYS A 100 -8.75 -18.09 30.71
CA LYS A 100 -8.11 -17.19 31.68
C LYS A 100 -6.64 -17.01 31.34
N HIS A 101 -6.15 -15.79 31.44
CA HIS A 101 -4.78 -15.42 31.09
C HIS A 101 -4.20 -14.47 32.13
N GLN A 102 -2.88 -14.52 32.30
CA GLN A 102 -2.16 -13.57 33.11
C GLN A 102 -2.13 -12.20 32.42
N LEU A 103 -2.47 -11.15 33.16
CA LEU A 103 -2.40 -9.78 32.69
C LEU A 103 -1.05 -9.16 33.07
N TYR A 104 -0.39 -8.56 32.09
CA TYR A 104 0.90 -7.89 32.23
C TYR A 104 0.75 -6.39 31.96
N THR A 105 1.63 -5.60 32.57
CA THR A 105 1.68 -4.15 32.36
C THR A 105 3.01 -3.78 31.73
N CYS A 106 2.98 -3.00 30.65
CA CYS A 106 4.19 -2.49 30.04
C CYS A 106 4.84 -1.45 30.98
N PRO A 107 6.12 -1.61 31.39
CA PRO A 107 6.76 -0.70 32.34
C PRO A 107 6.93 0.72 31.77
N THR A 108 7.00 0.85 30.45
CA THR A 108 7.22 2.15 29.79
C THR A 108 5.91 2.91 29.54
N THR A 109 4.85 2.22 29.08
CA THR A 109 3.60 2.88 28.67
C THR A 109 2.46 2.69 29.67
N GLY A 110 2.60 1.80 30.66
CA GLY A 110 1.52 1.41 31.57
C GLY A 110 0.42 0.58 30.92
N TRP A 111 0.57 0.19 29.65
CA TRP A 111 -0.48 -0.54 28.91
C TRP A 111 -0.62 -1.98 29.40
N LYS A 112 -1.87 -2.40 29.59
CA LYS A 112 -2.22 -3.76 29.97
C LYS A 112 -2.29 -4.65 28.74
N TYR A 113 -1.65 -5.81 28.78
CA TYR A 113 -1.63 -6.79 27.70
C TYR A 113 -1.53 -8.22 28.23
N PHE A 114 -1.91 -9.21 27.42
CA PHE A 114 -1.78 -10.63 27.74
C PHE A 114 -1.36 -11.44 26.50
N TYR A 115 -0.93 -12.68 26.72
CA TYR A 115 -0.64 -13.65 25.65
C TYR A 115 -1.67 -14.76 25.68
N ALA A 116 -2.21 -15.13 24.51
CA ALA A 116 -3.20 -16.18 24.40
C ALA A 116 -3.01 -17.00 23.12
N LYS A 117 -3.49 -18.25 23.16
CA LYS A 117 -3.80 -19.02 21.96
C LYS A 117 -5.25 -18.76 21.59
N VAL A 118 -5.46 -18.18 20.42
CA VAL A 118 -6.76 -17.68 19.98
C VAL A 118 -7.23 -18.47 18.76
N PRO A 119 -8.45 -19.03 18.77
CA PRO A 119 -9.01 -19.69 17.59
C PRO A 119 -9.37 -18.67 16.50
N VAL A 120 -9.35 -19.11 15.24
CA VAL A 120 -9.66 -18.27 14.07
C VAL A 120 -11.01 -17.57 14.18
N ASP A 121 -11.97 -18.20 14.85
CA ASP A 121 -13.33 -17.70 15.02
C ASP A 121 -13.39 -16.36 15.77
N LEU A 122 -12.40 -16.06 16.64
CA LEU A 122 -12.33 -14.81 17.39
C LEU A 122 -11.47 -13.74 16.71
N ILE A 123 -10.69 -14.11 15.70
CA ILE A 123 -9.73 -13.21 15.07
C ILE A 123 -10.42 -12.34 14.02
N GLU A 124 -10.16 -11.04 14.09
CA GLU A 124 -10.50 -10.07 13.06
C GLU A 124 -9.25 -9.29 12.62
N SER A 125 -9.34 -8.68 11.45
CA SER A 125 -8.30 -7.82 10.90
C SER A 125 -8.51 -6.38 11.39
N ASP A 126 -7.47 -5.73 11.92
CA ASP A 126 -7.50 -4.30 12.25
C ASP A 126 -7.31 -3.42 11.00
N ASP A 127 -8.21 -3.64 10.04
CA ASP A 127 -8.26 -2.93 8.76
C ASP A 127 -8.90 -1.56 8.96
N GLU A 128 -8.64 -0.63 8.05
CA GLU A 128 -9.43 0.60 7.92
C GLU A 128 -10.85 0.20 7.53
N SER A 129 -11.75 0.11 8.51
CA SER A 129 -13.17 -0.16 8.30
C SER A 129 -14.02 0.79 9.13
N ASP A 130 -15.02 1.35 8.45
CA ASP A 130 -16.12 2.27 8.75
C ASP A 130 -16.04 3.33 9.86
N GLN A 131 -15.25 3.21 10.93
CA GLN A 131 -15.25 4.23 12.02
C GLN A 131 -13.91 4.48 12.72
N GLY A 132 -12.76 4.06 12.17
CA GLY A 132 -11.48 4.38 12.82
C GLY A 132 -10.21 4.12 12.01
N ILE A 133 -9.09 4.65 12.52
CA ILE A 133 -7.74 4.46 11.97
C ILE A 133 -7.33 3.00 12.14
N GLY A 134 -7.31 2.26 11.03
CA GLY A 134 -6.86 0.86 11.00
C GLY A 134 -5.36 0.75 11.27
N LEU A 135 -4.97 -0.10 12.21
CA LEU A 135 -3.56 -0.26 12.60
C LEU A 135 -2.78 -1.16 11.64
N GLN A 136 -3.43 -1.94 10.77
CA GLN A 136 -2.75 -2.90 9.87
C GLN A 136 -1.89 -2.24 8.81
N PRO A 137 -0.55 -2.40 8.84
CA PRO A 137 0.33 -1.52 8.11
C PRO A 137 0.59 -1.95 6.66
N ARG A 138 0.17 -3.12 6.18
CA ARG A 138 0.51 -3.61 4.82
C ARG A 138 -0.66 -4.41 4.22
N TYR A 139 -0.66 -4.59 2.90
CA TYR A 139 -1.45 -5.63 2.25
C TYR A 139 -0.69 -6.96 2.23
N LEU A 140 -1.41 -8.07 2.05
CA LEU A 140 -0.84 -9.38 1.83
C LEU A 140 -0.08 -9.40 0.50
N ILE A 141 1.09 -10.05 0.49
CA ILE A 141 1.93 -10.21 -0.71
C ILE A 141 1.95 -11.70 -1.05
N PRO A 142 1.57 -12.13 -2.27
CA PRO A 142 1.42 -13.53 -2.62
C PRO A 142 2.67 -14.36 -2.32
N GLU A 143 3.83 -13.90 -2.79
CA GLU A 143 5.10 -14.61 -2.65
C GLU A 143 5.46 -14.79 -1.18
N LYS A 144 5.31 -13.73 -0.36
CA LYS A 144 5.61 -13.79 1.08
C LYS A 144 4.69 -14.73 1.83
N VAL A 145 3.38 -14.73 1.51
CA VAL A 145 2.43 -15.65 2.14
C VAL A 145 2.76 -17.09 1.77
N PHE A 146 3.11 -17.36 0.51
CA PHE A 146 3.49 -18.69 0.05
C PHE A 146 4.79 -19.19 0.69
N GLU A 147 5.81 -18.34 0.77
CA GLU A 147 7.08 -18.66 1.45
C GLU A 147 6.86 -18.97 2.93
N LEU A 148 6.07 -18.16 3.63
CA LEU A 148 5.73 -18.39 5.04
C LEU A 148 4.91 -19.67 5.23
N TYR A 149 3.96 -19.97 4.34
CA TYR A 149 3.24 -21.24 4.32
C TYR A 149 4.22 -22.43 4.29
N ARG A 150 5.17 -22.45 3.33
CA ARG A 150 6.17 -23.53 3.23
C ARG A 150 7.10 -23.56 4.43
N HIS A 151 7.47 -22.40 4.96
CA HIS A 151 8.32 -22.31 6.13
C HIS A 151 7.65 -22.93 7.37
N PHE A 152 6.39 -22.58 7.66
CA PHE A 152 5.66 -23.06 8.84
C PHE A 152 5.21 -24.52 8.77
N GLN A 153 5.33 -25.18 7.62
CA GLN A 153 5.18 -26.64 7.53
C GLN A 153 6.30 -27.39 8.28
N ARG A 154 7.48 -26.78 8.43
CA ARG A 154 8.67 -27.44 8.99
C ARG A 154 9.26 -26.72 10.20
N HIS A 155 8.87 -25.48 10.45
CA HIS A 155 9.47 -24.62 11.47
C HIS A 155 8.41 -24.04 12.42
N PRO A 156 8.73 -23.88 13.71
CA PRO A 156 7.85 -23.23 14.66
C PRO A 156 7.75 -21.73 14.42
N VAL A 157 6.68 -21.13 14.95
CA VAL A 157 6.49 -19.68 14.95
C VAL A 157 7.28 -19.10 16.11
N LEU A 158 8.28 -18.25 15.85
CA LEU A 158 9.17 -17.71 16.89
C LEU A 158 8.58 -16.53 17.66
N GLN A 159 7.69 -15.77 17.05
CA GLN A 159 7.10 -14.58 17.65
C GLN A 159 5.58 -14.62 17.51
N PRO A 160 4.82 -14.26 18.55
CA PRO A 160 3.36 -14.18 18.45
C PRO A 160 2.96 -13.06 17.47
N SER A 161 1.75 -13.16 16.92
CA SER A 161 1.12 -12.02 16.25
C SER A 161 0.63 -11.01 17.28
N ILE A 162 0.36 -9.77 16.87
CA ILE A 162 -0.03 -8.72 17.81
C ILE A 162 -1.39 -8.16 17.42
N GLY A 163 -2.25 -8.02 18.42
CA GLY A 163 -3.57 -7.45 18.29
C GLY A 163 -3.99 -6.63 19.49
N ARG A 164 -5.23 -6.16 19.45
CA ARG A 164 -5.88 -5.42 20.53
C ARG A 164 -7.36 -5.77 20.61
N VAL A 165 -7.96 -5.50 21.75
CA VAL A 165 -9.42 -5.55 21.92
C VAL A 165 -10.00 -4.19 21.60
N VAL A 166 -10.94 -4.13 20.66
CA VAL A 166 -11.68 -2.92 20.26
C VAL A 166 -13.12 -3.32 19.99
N ASP A 167 -14.07 -2.60 20.58
CA ASP A 167 -15.52 -2.84 20.41
C ASP A 167 -15.91 -4.32 20.61
N HIS A 168 -15.38 -4.92 21.69
CA HIS A 168 -15.59 -6.34 22.00
C HIS A 168 -15.10 -7.31 20.91
N ARG A 169 -14.12 -6.91 20.09
CA ARG A 169 -13.52 -7.76 19.06
C ARG A 169 -12.01 -7.77 19.18
N LEU A 170 -11.41 -8.93 18.87
CA LEU A 170 -9.97 -9.09 18.83
C LEU A 170 -9.47 -8.77 17.41
N LYS A 171 -8.89 -7.58 17.26
CA LYS A 171 -8.38 -7.09 15.97
C LYS A 171 -6.86 -7.22 15.92
N LEU A 172 -6.34 -7.94 14.92
CA LEU A 172 -4.92 -8.12 14.68
C LEU A 172 -4.38 -7.01 13.78
N PHE A 173 -3.30 -6.36 14.19
CA PHE A 173 -2.66 -5.31 13.42
C PHE A 173 -1.21 -5.62 12.99
N ASP A 174 -0.56 -6.61 13.61
CA ASP A 174 0.78 -7.07 13.22
C ASP A 174 0.85 -8.59 13.12
N GLY A 175 1.65 -9.10 12.18
CA GLY A 175 1.76 -10.52 11.88
C GLY A 175 0.74 -11.07 10.88
N GLN A 176 0.13 -10.23 10.04
CA GLN A 176 -0.89 -10.65 9.06
C GLN A 176 -0.40 -11.73 8.06
N HIS A 177 0.80 -11.59 7.47
CA HIS A 177 1.34 -12.58 6.52
C HIS A 177 1.62 -13.92 7.21
N LYS A 178 1.95 -13.87 8.50
CA LYS A 178 2.18 -15.04 9.34
C LYS A 178 0.89 -15.80 9.59
N ILE A 179 -0.16 -15.10 10.03
CA ILE A 179 -1.49 -15.71 10.19
C ILE A 179 -2.01 -16.25 8.85
N ALA A 180 -1.84 -15.50 7.76
CA ALA A 180 -2.23 -15.95 6.43
C ALA A 180 -1.52 -17.25 6.03
N GLY A 181 -0.19 -17.32 6.17
CA GLY A 181 0.58 -18.53 5.85
C GLY A 181 0.16 -19.73 6.71
N LEU A 182 -0.09 -19.51 8.01
CA LEU A 182 -0.56 -20.56 8.94
C LEU A 182 -1.98 -21.03 8.61
N LEU A 183 -2.88 -20.14 8.17
CA LEU A 183 -4.24 -20.48 7.71
C LEU A 183 -4.19 -21.40 6.49
N TRP A 184 -3.32 -21.07 5.52
CA TRP A 184 -3.07 -21.90 4.34
C TRP A 184 -2.45 -23.25 4.69
N ALA A 185 -1.65 -23.32 5.74
CA ALA A 185 -1.12 -24.57 6.31
C ALA A 185 -2.15 -25.36 7.14
N GLY A 186 -3.41 -24.88 7.21
CA GLY A 186 -4.49 -25.59 7.91
C GLY A 186 -4.59 -25.30 9.41
N ARG A 187 -3.74 -24.44 9.99
CA ARG A 187 -3.85 -24.09 11.41
C ARG A 187 -5.10 -23.26 11.69
N ARG A 188 -5.67 -23.43 12.88
CA ARG A 188 -6.90 -22.76 13.33
C ARG A 188 -6.78 -22.07 14.68
N GLU A 189 -5.64 -22.23 15.36
CA GLU A 189 -5.32 -21.54 16.60
C GLU A 189 -3.98 -20.83 16.45
N PHE A 190 -3.88 -19.63 17.00
CA PHE A 190 -2.73 -18.74 16.81
C PHE A 190 -2.27 -18.14 18.13
N GLU A 191 -0.95 -18.04 18.29
CA GLU A 191 -0.34 -17.38 19.44
C GLU A 191 -0.34 -15.86 19.21
N VAL A 192 -1.01 -15.12 20.09
CA VAL A 192 -1.24 -13.69 19.95
C VAL A 192 -0.91 -12.96 21.26
N LYS A 193 -0.22 -11.83 21.13
CA LYS A 193 -0.10 -10.79 22.16
C LYS A 193 -1.22 -9.77 21.98
N ILE A 194 -2.03 -9.55 22.99
CA ILE A 194 -3.26 -8.75 22.89
C ILE A 194 -3.18 -7.58 23.87
N TYR A 195 -3.29 -6.36 23.35
CA TYR A 195 -3.40 -5.14 24.16
C TYR A 195 -4.86 -4.89 24.57
N MET A 196 -5.06 -4.60 25.86
CA MET A 196 -6.35 -4.25 26.45
C MET A 196 -6.59 -2.75 26.44
N THR A 197 -5.55 -2.01 26.84
CA THR A 197 -5.54 -0.55 26.83
C THR A 197 -4.34 -0.10 26.01
N CYS A 198 -4.57 0.77 25.03
CA CYS A 198 -3.49 1.33 24.23
C CYS A 198 -3.88 2.71 23.71
N ASP A 199 -2.90 3.60 23.64
CA ASP A 199 -3.02 4.82 22.86
C ASP A 199 -2.82 4.45 21.39
N LEU A 200 -3.85 4.71 20.60
CA LEU A 200 -3.94 4.38 19.17
C LEU A 200 -2.78 4.98 18.36
N ARG A 201 -2.43 6.23 18.66
CA ARG A 201 -1.44 7.00 17.92
C ARG A 201 -0.04 6.51 18.22
N LEU A 202 0.30 6.38 19.51
CA LEU A 202 1.58 5.83 19.94
C LEU A 202 1.76 4.40 19.43
N LEU A 203 0.71 3.58 19.45
CA LEU A 203 0.78 2.20 18.95
C LEU A 203 1.00 2.16 17.43
N ASN A 204 0.28 2.98 16.66
CA ASN A 204 0.46 3.06 15.21
C ASN A 204 1.87 3.52 14.85
N GLN A 205 2.38 4.55 15.53
CA GLN A 205 3.72 5.06 15.31
C GLN A 205 4.82 4.08 15.73
N THR A 206 4.62 3.37 16.84
CA THR A 206 5.52 2.29 17.27
C THR A 206 5.56 1.20 16.20
N ASN A 207 4.40 0.79 15.68
CA ASN A 207 4.30 -0.21 14.62
C ASN A 207 5.01 0.26 13.34
N ILE A 208 4.80 1.51 12.91
CA ILE A 208 5.48 2.09 11.75
C ILE A 208 6.99 2.19 11.98
N SER A 209 7.44 2.62 13.16
CA SER A 209 8.87 2.77 13.46
C SER A 209 9.58 1.42 13.52
N ALA A 210 8.94 0.40 14.11
CA ALA A 210 9.46 -0.96 14.19
C ALA A 210 9.68 -1.58 12.81
N HIS A 211 8.77 -1.32 11.88
CA HIS A 211 8.81 -1.85 10.52
C HIS A 211 9.52 -0.94 9.49
N ASP A 212 9.95 0.27 9.88
CA ASP A 212 10.75 1.21 9.08
C ASP A 212 12.21 1.31 9.57
N LYS A 213 12.42 1.99 10.70
CA LYS A 213 13.74 2.36 11.25
C LYS A 213 14.47 1.16 11.85
N PHE A 214 13.72 0.21 12.43
CA PHE A 214 14.28 -0.93 13.17
C PHE A 214 14.14 -2.29 12.46
N ALA A 215 13.55 -2.32 11.26
CA ALA A 215 13.40 -3.55 10.49
C ALA A 215 14.58 -3.81 9.56
N GLN A 216 14.95 -5.08 9.41
CA GLN A 216 15.79 -5.56 8.31
C GLN A 216 15.09 -5.44 6.93
N THR A 217 13.78 -5.19 6.89
CA THR A 217 13.02 -4.89 5.66
C THR A 217 12.15 -3.64 5.84
N ARG A 218 12.62 -2.52 5.29
CA ARG A 218 11.95 -1.21 5.29
C ARG A 218 10.55 -1.26 4.67
N PHE A 219 9.65 -0.39 5.09
CA PHE A 219 8.37 -0.18 4.40
C PHE A 219 8.57 0.31 2.97
N TYR A 220 7.57 0.03 2.14
CA TYR A 220 7.42 0.78 0.90
C TYR A 220 6.91 2.19 1.23
N SER A 221 7.55 3.18 0.62
CA SER A 221 7.23 4.60 0.71
C SER A 221 5.76 4.85 0.41
N SER A 222 5.18 4.11 -0.54
CA SER A 222 3.76 4.15 -0.90
C SER A 222 2.80 3.83 0.25
N ILE A 223 3.12 2.81 1.04
CA ILE A 223 2.28 2.37 2.17
C ILE A 223 2.40 3.34 3.35
N MET A 224 3.63 3.82 3.61
CA MET A 224 3.82 4.90 4.58
C MET A 224 3.07 6.16 4.16
N VAL A 225 3.11 6.48 2.87
CA VAL A 225 2.43 7.63 2.31
C VAL A 225 0.93 7.51 2.58
N MET A 226 0.29 6.41 2.17
CA MET A 226 -1.14 6.10 2.43
C MET A 226 -1.53 6.23 3.90
N LYS A 227 -0.86 5.51 4.80
CA LYS A 227 -1.20 5.50 6.22
C LYS A 227 -0.99 6.81 6.95
N LEU A 228 0.14 7.45 6.68
CA LEU A 228 0.45 8.74 7.30
C LEU A 228 -0.50 9.80 6.80
N GLY A 229 -0.90 9.75 5.52
CA GLY A 229 -1.90 10.64 4.96
C GLY A 229 -3.29 10.46 5.59
N SER A 230 -3.77 9.23 5.81
CA SER A 230 -5.07 9.01 6.48
C SER A 230 -5.07 9.54 7.93
N LEU A 231 -3.98 9.30 8.69
CA LEU A 231 -3.83 9.83 10.04
C LEU A 231 -3.77 11.37 10.03
N PHE A 232 -3.01 11.95 9.09
CA PHE A 232 -2.93 13.39 8.91
C PHE A 232 -4.26 14.01 8.50
N GLY A 233 -5.04 13.35 7.64
CA GLY A 233 -6.35 13.82 7.21
C GLY A 233 -7.32 13.93 8.37
N ALA A 234 -7.36 12.93 9.26
CA ALA A 234 -8.18 12.97 10.47
C ALA A 234 -7.76 14.12 11.41
N ASP A 235 -6.45 14.27 11.63
CA ASP A 235 -5.88 15.35 12.44
C ASP A 235 -6.17 16.75 11.84
N PHE A 236 -6.14 16.85 10.51
CA PHE A 236 -6.41 18.08 9.77
C PHE A 236 -7.87 18.49 9.89
N GLU A 237 -8.80 17.54 9.83
CA GLU A 237 -10.23 17.79 10.05
C GLU A 237 -10.53 18.16 11.51
N GLU A 238 -9.78 17.64 12.48
CA GLU A 238 -9.88 18.05 13.89
C GLU A 238 -9.39 19.50 14.08
N TYR A 239 -8.24 19.86 13.50
CA TYR A 239 -7.74 21.24 13.52
C TYR A 239 -8.71 22.23 12.85
N LYS A 240 -9.36 21.83 11.75
CA LYS A 240 -10.40 22.67 11.13
C LYS A 240 -11.58 22.95 12.06
N LYS A 241 -11.91 22.04 12.99
CA LYS A 241 -13.01 22.20 13.94
C LYS A 241 -12.61 22.96 15.21
N ASP A 242 -11.31 23.05 15.48
CA ASP A 242 -10.77 23.84 16.59
C ASP A 242 -11.00 25.34 16.31
N GLU A 243 -11.68 26.05 17.22
CA GLU A 243 -11.97 27.49 17.10
C GLU A 243 -10.87 28.37 17.73
N SER A 244 -9.77 27.79 18.21
CA SER A 244 -8.74 28.50 18.98
C SER A 244 -7.78 29.39 18.17
N GLU A 245 -7.73 29.29 16.84
CA GLU A 245 -6.86 30.11 15.98
C GLU A 245 -7.66 30.97 14.97
N ASP A 246 -7.37 32.28 14.93
CA ASP A 246 -8.00 33.26 14.03
C ASP A 246 -7.66 33.05 12.54
N ILE A 247 -6.48 32.50 12.25
CA ILE A 247 -6.02 32.16 10.90
C ILE A 247 -5.70 30.67 10.85
N LYS A 248 -6.56 29.91 10.17
CA LYS A 248 -6.34 28.48 9.94
C LYS A 248 -5.45 28.32 8.72
N SER A 249 -4.20 27.90 8.89
CA SER A 249 -3.24 27.67 7.80
C SER A 249 -2.52 26.33 7.95
N GLU A 250 -1.91 25.80 6.89
CA GLU A 250 -1.22 24.50 6.98
C GLU A 250 0.02 24.59 7.87
N ALA A 251 0.70 25.75 7.85
CA ALA A 251 1.76 26.06 8.78
C ALA A 251 1.25 26.13 10.23
N GLY A 252 0.05 26.70 10.45
CA GLY A 252 -0.66 26.70 11.73
C GLY A 252 -0.99 25.28 12.21
N PHE A 253 -1.54 24.45 11.33
CA PHE A 253 -1.81 23.04 11.59
C PHE A 253 -0.57 22.27 12.08
N LEU A 254 0.58 22.42 11.41
CA LEU A 254 1.81 21.76 11.84
C LEU A 254 2.32 22.26 13.20
N LYS A 255 2.09 23.54 13.53
CA LYS A 255 2.38 24.10 14.86
C LYS A 255 1.42 23.56 15.91
N TRP A 256 0.12 23.48 15.62
CA TRP A 256 -0.89 22.87 16.48
C TRP A 256 -0.54 21.41 16.78
N LEU A 257 -0.20 20.63 15.74
CA LEU A 257 0.20 19.23 15.86
C LEU A 257 1.46 19.09 16.73
N SER A 258 2.39 20.05 16.65
CA SER A 258 3.60 20.08 17.47
C SER A 258 3.35 20.32 18.95
N LYS A 259 2.33 21.12 19.28
CA LYS A 259 1.93 21.41 20.66
C LYS A 259 1.18 20.21 21.25
N ARG A 260 0.31 19.58 20.46
CA ARG A 260 -0.45 18.40 20.85
C ARG A 260 0.44 17.18 21.07
N ASP A 261 1.59 17.11 20.40
CA ASP A 261 2.50 15.98 20.50
C ASP A 261 3.99 16.39 20.51
N PRO A 262 4.49 16.90 21.65
CA PRO A 262 5.85 17.43 21.77
C PRO A 262 6.94 16.36 21.66
N GLY A 263 6.61 15.09 21.95
CA GLY A 263 7.58 14.00 22.13
C GLY A 263 7.74 13.05 20.95
N MET A 264 6.79 12.97 20.02
CA MET A 264 6.73 11.80 19.14
C MET A 264 7.49 11.90 17.82
N THR A 265 7.71 13.08 17.24
CA THR A 265 8.31 13.10 15.89
C THR A 265 9.19 14.33 15.65
N LYS A 266 10.41 14.11 15.11
CA LYS A 266 11.32 15.19 14.68
C LYS A 266 10.64 16.02 13.59
N LYS A 267 10.97 17.32 13.48
CA LYS A 267 10.41 18.24 12.46
C LYS A 267 10.45 17.63 11.04
N ALA A 268 11.56 16.98 10.67
CA ALA A 268 11.73 16.33 9.37
C ALA A 268 10.73 15.21 9.09
N ASP A 269 10.38 14.41 10.11
CA ASP A 269 9.42 13.31 9.96
C ASP A 269 8.00 13.85 9.73
N ARG A 270 7.65 15.00 10.33
CA ARG A 270 6.34 15.67 10.11
C ARG A 270 6.22 16.28 8.73
N THR A 271 7.29 16.89 8.21
CA THR A 271 7.32 17.37 6.82
C THR A 271 7.15 16.20 5.84
N ALA A 272 7.76 15.04 6.12
CA ALA A 272 7.57 13.83 5.31
C ALA A 272 6.13 13.32 5.36
N GLN A 273 5.48 13.37 6.54
CA GLN A 273 4.07 13.02 6.71
C GLN A 273 3.14 13.98 5.97
N PHE A 274 3.39 15.29 6.03
CA PHE A 274 2.63 16.28 5.30
C PHE A 274 2.73 16.07 3.78
N ARG A 275 3.93 15.85 3.25
CA ARG A 275 4.13 15.53 1.82
C ARG A 275 3.41 14.25 1.41
N SER A 276 3.41 13.26 2.29
CA SER A 276 2.67 12.01 2.09
C SER A 276 1.17 12.23 1.96
N TYR A 277 0.60 13.04 2.86
CA TYR A 277 -0.79 13.46 2.78
C TYR A 277 -1.10 14.11 1.42
N LEU A 278 -0.31 15.09 0.99
CA LEU A 278 -0.51 15.76 -0.31
C LEU A 278 -0.49 14.78 -1.49
N TYR A 279 0.46 13.85 -1.51
CA TYR A 279 0.56 12.85 -2.58
C TYR A 279 -0.65 11.93 -2.61
N ASN A 280 -1.13 11.45 -1.46
CA ASN A 280 -2.34 10.62 -1.41
C ASN A 280 -3.56 11.37 -1.92
N SER A 281 -3.75 12.62 -1.51
CA SER A 281 -4.92 13.39 -1.92
C SER A 281 -5.04 13.48 -3.45
N VAL A 282 -3.90 13.52 -4.16
CA VAL A 282 -3.88 13.47 -5.63
C VAL A 282 -4.05 12.04 -6.18
N ILE A 283 -3.42 11.03 -5.59
CA ILE A 283 -3.51 9.64 -6.05
C ILE A 283 -4.90 9.04 -5.83
N GLU A 284 -5.55 9.37 -4.72
CA GLU A 284 -6.88 8.89 -4.35
C GLU A 284 -8.00 9.83 -4.83
N HIS A 285 -7.65 10.91 -5.52
CA HIS A 285 -8.61 11.81 -6.13
C HIS A 285 -9.54 11.04 -7.08
N ALA A 286 -10.86 11.25 -6.95
CA ALA A 286 -11.87 10.49 -7.69
C ALA A 286 -11.71 10.59 -9.22
N GLU A 287 -11.31 11.78 -9.70
CA GLU A 287 -11.10 12.06 -11.13
C GLU A 287 -9.72 11.61 -11.66
N ASN A 288 -8.84 11.05 -10.82
CA ASN A 288 -7.52 10.63 -11.26
C ASN A 288 -7.58 9.29 -12.00
N LYS A 289 -7.40 9.34 -13.33
CA LYS A 289 -7.41 8.15 -14.19
C LYS A 289 -6.14 7.31 -14.07
N THR A 290 -5.03 7.89 -13.60
CA THR A 290 -3.74 7.19 -13.51
C THR A 290 -3.67 6.20 -12.35
N THR A 291 -4.54 6.30 -11.35
CA THR A 291 -4.50 5.51 -10.11
C THR A 291 -4.44 4.00 -10.35
N LYS A 292 -5.10 3.51 -11.41
CA LYS A 292 -5.09 2.08 -11.78
C LYS A 292 -3.70 1.57 -12.22
N PHE A 293 -2.87 2.47 -12.74
CA PHE A 293 -1.52 2.20 -13.24
C PHE A 293 -0.43 2.45 -12.19
N VAL A 294 -0.81 2.90 -10.98
CA VAL A 294 0.11 3.17 -9.87
C VAL A 294 0.23 1.94 -8.98
N SER A 295 1.45 1.40 -8.91
CA SER A 295 1.84 0.32 -8.02
C SER A 295 1.77 0.77 -6.57
N ALA A 296 1.15 -0.07 -5.74
CA ALA A 296 1.15 0.11 -4.28
C ALA A 296 2.51 -0.21 -3.64
N SER A 297 3.50 -0.66 -4.41
CA SER A 297 4.88 -0.88 -3.95
C SER A 297 5.81 0.25 -4.43
N ASN A 298 7.04 0.29 -3.91
CA ASN A 298 8.04 1.27 -4.35
C ASN A 298 8.55 1.05 -5.78
N LYS A 299 8.23 -0.09 -6.40
CA LYS A 299 8.68 -0.44 -7.73
C LYS A 299 7.49 -0.48 -8.69
N SER A 300 7.72 0.00 -9.90
CA SER A 300 6.83 -0.28 -11.01
C SER A 300 6.78 -1.78 -11.27
N THR A 301 5.63 -2.27 -11.69
CA THR A 301 5.45 -3.63 -12.21
C THR A 301 5.10 -3.55 -13.68
N ASN A 302 5.08 -4.70 -14.37
CA ASN A 302 4.66 -4.73 -15.77
C ASN A 302 3.19 -4.32 -15.95
N GLU A 303 2.34 -4.64 -14.97
CA GLU A 303 0.92 -4.27 -14.96
C GLU A 303 0.70 -2.81 -14.52
N LYS A 304 1.55 -2.31 -13.62
CA LYS A 304 1.46 -0.98 -13.03
C LYS A 304 2.77 -0.21 -13.26
N PRO A 305 2.89 0.51 -14.38
CA PRO A 305 4.14 1.13 -14.80
C PRO A 305 4.60 2.27 -13.87
N LEU A 306 3.69 2.85 -13.09
CA LEU A 306 4.00 3.95 -12.18
C LEU A 306 4.18 3.44 -10.76
N SER A 307 5.02 4.12 -9.97
CA SER A 307 5.08 3.92 -8.52
C SER A 307 5.01 5.27 -7.81
N ILE A 308 4.57 5.27 -6.54
CA ILE A 308 4.51 6.50 -5.74
C ILE A 308 5.91 7.12 -5.58
N ASP A 309 6.95 6.29 -5.44
CA ASP A 309 8.34 6.78 -5.39
C ASP A 309 8.72 7.52 -6.69
N MET A 310 8.35 6.96 -7.85
CA MET A 310 8.60 7.59 -9.15
C MET A 310 7.87 8.92 -9.27
N LEU A 311 6.57 8.98 -8.96
CA LEU A 311 5.76 10.19 -9.02
C LEU A 311 6.27 11.26 -8.04
N SER A 312 6.70 10.86 -6.84
CA SER A 312 7.24 11.77 -5.82
C SER A 312 8.54 12.46 -6.24
N LYS A 313 9.35 11.81 -7.08
CA LYS A 313 10.64 12.29 -7.60
C LYS A 313 10.54 12.91 -9.01
N SER A 314 9.37 12.88 -9.61
CA SER A 314 9.11 13.40 -10.96
C SER A 314 7.99 14.43 -10.91
N ILE A 315 6.73 14.03 -11.15
CA ILE A 315 5.61 14.99 -11.25
C ILE A 315 5.45 15.80 -9.95
N PHE A 316 5.33 15.15 -8.80
CA PHE A 316 5.07 15.89 -7.55
C PHE A 316 6.25 16.74 -7.09
N SER A 317 7.49 16.40 -7.46
CA SER A 317 8.64 17.23 -7.08
C SER A 317 8.72 18.54 -7.85
N HIS A 318 8.16 18.59 -9.06
CA HIS A 318 8.28 19.76 -9.93
C HIS A 318 6.97 20.55 -10.07
N PHE A 319 5.80 19.92 -9.90
CA PHE A 319 4.51 20.55 -10.18
C PHE A 319 3.67 20.86 -8.93
N MET A 320 4.03 20.31 -7.78
CA MET A 320 3.30 20.49 -6.52
C MET A 320 4.18 21.19 -5.49
N TYR A 321 3.61 22.17 -4.80
CA TYR A 321 4.26 22.85 -3.69
C TYR A 321 4.21 21.97 -2.43
N ARG A 322 5.36 21.44 -2.05
CA ARG A 322 5.48 20.39 -1.01
C ARG A 322 5.69 20.92 0.40
N GLU A 323 5.71 22.23 0.57
CA GLU A 323 5.83 22.90 1.85
C GLU A 323 4.43 23.36 2.33
N PRO A 324 4.22 23.44 3.66
CA PRO A 324 2.98 23.95 4.23
C PRO A 324 2.80 25.43 3.88
N VAL A 325 1.63 25.81 3.38
CA VAL A 325 1.32 27.22 3.10
C VAL A 325 0.86 27.96 4.35
N GLU A 326 1.12 29.27 4.39
CA GLU A 326 0.64 30.18 5.45
C GLU A 326 -0.72 30.81 5.13
N ASP A 327 -1.23 30.58 3.91
CA ASP A 327 -2.51 31.12 3.45
C ASP A 327 -3.65 30.68 4.38
N ASN A 328 -4.62 31.58 4.58
CA ASN A 328 -5.80 31.27 5.37
C ASN A 328 -6.71 30.32 4.58
N MET A 329 -6.92 29.11 5.09
CA MET A 329 -7.76 28.08 4.51
C MET A 329 -9.21 28.51 4.29
N LEU A 330 -9.67 29.54 5.01
CA LEU A 330 -11.04 30.06 4.91
C LEU A 330 -11.21 31.12 3.83
N THR A 331 -10.13 31.52 3.15
CA THR A 331 -10.17 32.56 2.12
C THR A 331 -9.85 31.99 0.75
N GLU A 332 -10.22 32.74 -0.30
CA GLU A 332 -9.94 32.36 -1.68
C GLU A 332 -8.44 32.35 -2.02
N ALA A 333 -7.57 32.87 -1.15
CA ALA A 333 -6.12 32.80 -1.30
C ALA A 333 -5.59 31.38 -1.12
N TYR A 334 -6.30 30.51 -0.39
CA TYR A 334 -5.92 29.12 -0.23
C TYR A 334 -6.29 28.30 -1.46
N LYS A 335 -5.29 27.93 -2.27
CA LYS A 335 -5.47 27.25 -3.56
C LYS A 335 -5.06 25.78 -3.54
N ARG A 336 -4.97 25.14 -2.37
CA ARG A 336 -4.51 23.75 -2.27
C ARG A 336 -5.40 22.75 -3.01
N SER A 337 -6.73 22.91 -2.90
CA SER A 337 -7.68 22.06 -3.63
C SER A 337 -7.48 22.24 -5.13
N THR A 338 -7.42 23.49 -5.60
CA THR A 338 -7.17 23.81 -7.00
C THR A 338 -5.82 23.26 -7.50
N GLU A 339 -4.78 23.31 -6.67
CA GLU A 339 -3.49 22.72 -6.99
C GLU A 339 -3.59 21.21 -7.21
N MET A 340 -4.30 20.51 -6.31
CA MET A 340 -4.56 19.08 -6.45
C MET A 340 -5.30 18.79 -7.74
N ASP A 341 -6.34 19.55 -8.06
CA ASP A 341 -7.12 19.43 -9.30
C ASP A 341 -6.25 19.66 -10.55
N ASN A 342 -5.38 20.67 -10.53
CA ASN A 342 -4.46 20.97 -11.62
C ASN A 342 -3.42 19.86 -11.82
N VAL A 343 -2.87 19.28 -10.74
CA VAL A 343 -1.96 18.14 -10.81
C VAL A 343 -2.70 16.90 -11.35
N VAL A 344 -3.94 16.66 -10.91
CA VAL A 344 -4.80 15.59 -11.43
C VAL A 344 -5.07 15.79 -12.92
N ALA A 345 -5.34 17.03 -13.36
CA ALA A 345 -5.51 17.36 -14.77
C ALA A 345 -4.25 17.03 -15.58
N LEU A 346 -3.06 17.36 -15.08
CA LEU A 346 -1.79 17.00 -15.72
C LEU A 346 -1.60 15.47 -15.80
N LEU A 347 -1.88 14.74 -14.72
CA LEU A 347 -1.83 13.26 -14.72
C LEU A 347 -2.83 12.66 -15.71
N ASN A 348 -4.03 13.24 -15.81
CA ASN A 348 -5.04 12.84 -16.78
C ASN A 348 -4.62 13.12 -18.22
N MET A 349 -3.85 14.18 -18.48
CA MET A 349 -3.24 14.40 -19.80
C MET A 349 -2.23 13.29 -20.16
N LEU A 350 -1.38 12.88 -19.20
CA LEU A 350 -0.45 11.75 -19.40
C LEU A 350 -1.19 10.42 -19.64
N HIS A 351 -2.33 10.25 -18.98
CA HIS A 351 -3.21 9.11 -19.21
C HIS A 351 -3.81 9.13 -20.61
N ASP A 352 -4.50 10.21 -20.96
CA ASP A 352 -5.29 10.32 -22.18
C ASP A 352 -4.42 10.35 -23.44
N LEU A 353 -3.17 10.82 -23.35
CA LEU A 353 -2.21 10.80 -24.47
C LEU A 353 -1.38 9.51 -24.55
N GLY A 354 -1.41 8.67 -23.51
CA GLY A 354 -0.42 7.60 -23.35
C GLY A 354 -0.89 6.40 -22.55
N LEU A 355 -0.91 6.53 -21.21
CA LEU A 355 -1.04 5.37 -20.30
C LEU A 355 -2.32 4.56 -20.54
N HIS A 356 -3.38 5.14 -21.11
CA HIS A 356 -4.59 4.39 -21.44
C HIS A 356 -4.35 3.24 -22.43
N ASN A 357 -3.29 3.32 -23.24
CA ASN A 357 -2.85 2.29 -24.19
C ASN A 357 -1.86 1.29 -23.59
N TRP A 358 -1.56 1.37 -22.29
CA TRP A 358 -0.62 0.45 -21.66
C TRP A 358 -1.19 -0.97 -21.64
N ASP A 359 -0.47 -1.91 -22.26
CA ASP A 359 -0.82 -3.32 -22.27
C ASP A 359 0.34 -4.17 -21.73
N ALA A 360 0.15 -4.70 -20.52
CA ALA A 360 1.13 -5.54 -19.85
C ALA A 360 1.32 -6.92 -20.54
N ALA A 361 0.37 -7.36 -21.36
CA ALA A 361 0.42 -8.61 -22.10
C ALA A 361 0.93 -8.45 -23.54
N ALA A 362 1.24 -7.22 -23.97
CA ALA A 362 1.69 -6.95 -25.32
C ALA A 362 2.98 -7.72 -25.67
N ALA A 363 3.08 -8.13 -26.94
CA ALA A 363 4.25 -8.84 -27.45
C ALA A 363 5.49 -7.94 -27.43
N LYS A 364 6.69 -8.53 -27.31
CA LYS A 364 7.98 -7.80 -27.28
C LYS A 364 8.25 -6.90 -28.50
N GLY A 365 7.52 -7.09 -29.60
CA GLY A 365 7.62 -6.28 -30.82
C GLY A 365 6.58 -5.16 -30.93
N ASP A 366 5.72 -4.97 -29.94
CA ASP A 366 4.72 -3.90 -29.95
C ASP A 366 5.41 -2.54 -29.82
N THR A 367 5.29 -1.72 -30.86
CA THR A 367 5.93 -0.42 -30.96
C THR A 367 5.35 0.60 -29.98
N GLU A 368 4.04 0.52 -29.70
CA GLU A 368 3.38 1.44 -28.78
C GLU A 368 3.75 1.09 -27.34
N GLN A 369 3.74 -0.20 -26.98
CA GLN A 369 4.17 -0.64 -25.65
C GLN A 369 5.66 -0.33 -25.41
N ARG A 370 6.52 -0.47 -26.43
CA ARG A 370 7.94 -0.09 -26.33
C ARG A 370 8.12 1.39 -26.07
N LYS A 371 7.39 2.25 -26.81
CA LYS A 371 7.33 3.70 -26.59
C LYS A 371 6.92 4.04 -25.15
N LEU A 372 5.82 3.46 -24.68
CA LEU A 372 5.32 3.71 -23.32
C LEU A 372 6.31 3.23 -22.25
N THR A 373 6.93 2.07 -22.44
CA THR A 373 7.92 1.50 -21.52
C THR A 373 9.13 2.40 -21.36
N ARG A 374 9.64 2.95 -22.47
CA ARG A 374 10.76 3.91 -22.46
C ARG A 374 10.39 5.17 -21.70
N MET A 375 9.23 5.74 -22.01
CA MET A 375 8.80 7.01 -21.44
C MET A 375 8.47 6.91 -19.94
N PHE A 376 7.80 5.84 -19.51
CA PHE A 376 7.40 5.64 -18.09
C PHE A 376 8.40 4.83 -17.27
N SER A 377 9.58 4.56 -17.80
CA SER A 377 10.67 4.03 -16.98
C SER A 377 11.11 5.06 -15.92
N SER A 378 11.51 4.58 -14.75
CA SER A 378 11.80 5.42 -13.59
C SER A 378 12.80 6.55 -13.88
N LYS A 379 13.90 6.26 -14.57
CA LYS A 379 14.95 7.24 -14.88
C LYS A 379 14.55 8.20 -15.99
N SER A 380 13.84 7.70 -17.02
CA SER A 380 13.28 8.53 -18.09
C SER A 380 12.29 9.54 -17.52
N MET A 381 11.33 9.08 -16.71
CA MET A 381 10.32 9.92 -16.10
C MET A 381 10.90 11.02 -15.22
N MET A 382 11.88 10.71 -14.39
CA MET A 382 12.59 11.74 -13.61
C MET A 382 13.37 12.74 -14.45
N ALA A 383 13.82 12.36 -15.65
CA ALA A 383 14.59 13.23 -16.54
C ALA A 383 13.68 14.13 -17.38
N TRP A 384 12.65 13.58 -18.03
CA TRP A 384 11.73 14.39 -18.84
C TRP A 384 10.79 15.23 -17.98
N SER A 385 10.46 14.83 -16.74
CA SER A 385 9.56 15.64 -15.90
C SER A 385 10.14 17.02 -15.58
N GLU A 386 11.46 17.12 -15.49
CA GLU A 386 12.17 18.39 -15.27
C GLU A 386 12.04 19.29 -16.51
N LEU A 387 12.29 18.74 -17.71
CA LEU A 387 12.10 19.45 -18.98
C LEU A 387 10.64 19.87 -19.20
N LEU A 388 9.71 18.98 -18.84
CA LEU A 388 8.28 19.26 -18.91
C LEU A 388 7.90 20.39 -17.97
N ALA A 389 8.41 20.40 -16.74
CA ALA A 389 8.15 21.46 -15.77
C ALA A 389 8.65 22.81 -16.26
N ASP A 390 9.87 22.88 -16.78
CA ASP A 390 10.41 24.11 -17.35
C ASP A 390 9.53 24.62 -18.51
N ALA A 391 9.08 23.72 -19.40
CA ALA A 391 8.29 24.09 -20.56
C ALA A 391 6.86 24.50 -20.21
N VAL A 392 6.22 23.81 -19.26
CA VAL A 392 4.89 24.19 -18.74
C VAL A 392 4.96 25.51 -18.00
N THR A 393 5.96 25.71 -17.13
CA THR A 393 6.18 26.96 -16.41
C THR A 393 6.37 28.14 -17.37
N ALA A 394 7.12 27.94 -18.45
CA ALA A 394 7.27 28.95 -19.50
C ALA A 394 5.95 29.21 -20.26
N LYS A 395 5.14 28.19 -20.56
CA LYS A 395 3.82 28.37 -21.20
C LYS A 395 2.78 29.03 -20.31
N LEU A 396 2.92 28.88 -19.00
CA LEU A 396 2.09 29.55 -18.01
C LEU A 396 2.59 30.98 -17.71
N GLU A 397 3.66 31.42 -18.40
CA GLU A 397 4.27 32.75 -18.24
C GLU A 397 4.69 33.04 -16.79
N LEU A 398 5.16 32.01 -16.09
CA LEU A 398 5.61 32.13 -14.70
C LEU A 398 7.03 32.69 -14.68
N VAL A 399 7.13 34.01 -14.48
CA VAL A 399 8.40 34.74 -14.49
C VAL A 399 9.04 34.74 -13.10
N ASP A 400 8.26 35.00 -12.07
CA ASP A 400 8.76 35.19 -10.71
C ASP A 400 9.20 33.89 -10.05
N ALA A 401 10.25 33.97 -9.23
CA ALA A 401 10.82 32.78 -8.56
C ALA A 401 9.79 32.08 -7.65
N GLU A 402 8.98 32.86 -6.93
CA GLU A 402 7.91 32.34 -6.07
C GLU A 402 6.84 31.59 -6.88
N ASP A 403 6.47 32.13 -8.04
CA ASP A 403 5.52 31.49 -8.95
C ASP A 403 6.05 30.17 -9.53
N ARG A 404 7.36 30.13 -9.82
CA ARG A 404 8.03 28.92 -10.31
C ARG A 404 8.17 27.84 -9.25
N GLU A 405 8.25 28.21 -7.97
CA GLU A 405 8.19 27.24 -6.87
C GLU A 405 6.79 26.66 -6.67
N ARG A 406 5.75 27.37 -7.13
CA ARG A 406 4.33 27.04 -6.97
C ARG A 406 3.60 27.00 -8.32
N PRO A 407 4.04 26.18 -9.29
CA PRO A 407 3.58 26.31 -10.67
C PRO A 407 2.08 26.01 -10.84
N LEU A 408 1.53 25.06 -10.08
CA LEU A 408 0.12 24.69 -10.16
C LEU A 408 -0.75 25.16 -8.98
N TYR A 409 -0.19 25.89 -8.00
CA TYR A 409 -0.94 26.47 -6.88
C TYR A 409 -1.63 27.78 -7.30
N ARG A 410 -2.56 27.67 -8.26
CA ARG A 410 -3.27 28.80 -8.86
C ARG A 410 -4.52 28.32 -9.60
N ASP A 411 -5.43 29.22 -9.90
CA ASP A 411 -6.53 28.90 -10.82
C ASP A 411 -6.01 28.88 -12.25
N LEU A 412 -6.20 27.76 -12.95
CA LEU A 412 -5.84 27.62 -14.35
C LEU A 412 -7.08 27.71 -15.24
N THR A 413 -7.02 28.59 -16.23
CA THR A 413 -8.03 28.65 -17.28
C THR A 413 -7.90 27.46 -18.23
N LYS A 414 -8.98 27.16 -18.97
CA LYS A 414 -8.96 26.12 -20.00
C LYS A 414 -7.85 26.35 -21.03
N VAL A 415 -7.60 27.61 -21.43
CA VAL A 415 -6.54 27.97 -22.39
C VAL A 415 -5.14 27.62 -21.85
N GLN A 416 -4.90 27.87 -20.56
CA GLN A 416 -3.65 27.50 -19.90
C GLN A 416 -3.50 25.97 -19.79
N LEU A 417 -4.58 25.25 -19.48
CA LEU A 417 -4.58 23.78 -19.46
C LEU A 417 -4.34 23.19 -20.85
N ASP A 418 -4.94 23.76 -21.90
CA ASP A 418 -4.72 23.36 -23.29
C ASP A 418 -3.27 23.66 -23.72
N SER A 419 -2.67 24.74 -23.22
CA SER A 419 -1.25 25.05 -23.44
C SER A 419 -0.34 24.04 -22.77
N ALA A 420 -0.63 23.63 -21.54
CA ALA A 420 0.10 22.55 -20.87
C ALA A 420 -0.07 21.22 -21.63
N LYS A 421 -1.28 20.91 -22.08
CA LYS A 421 -1.57 19.72 -22.90
C LYS A 421 -0.79 19.71 -24.20
N PHE A 422 -0.60 20.85 -24.85
CA PHE A 422 0.26 20.97 -26.03
C PHE A 422 1.70 20.54 -25.72
N VAL A 423 2.28 21.03 -24.62
CA VAL A 423 3.65 20.64 -24.20
C VAL A 423 3.73 19.13 -23.94
N VAL A 424 2.74 18.56 -23.25
CA VAL A 424 2.66 17.12 -23.03
C VAL A 424 2.56 16.38 -24.36
N SER A 425 1.74 16.83 -25.31
CA SER A 425 1.61 16.17 -26.62
C SER A 425 2.93 16.17 -27.40
N ARG A 426 3.73 17.24 -27.29
CA ARG A 426 5.07 17.33 -27.88
C ARG A 426 6.03 16.33 -27.25
N LEU A 427 6.00 16.18 -25.92
CA LEU A 427 6.78 15.16 -25.23
C LEU A 427 6.47 13.76 -25.79
N PHE A 428 5.19 13.42 -25.97
CA PHE A 428 4.75 12.14 -26.53
C PHE A 428 5.10 11.95 -28.01
N ALA A 429 5.24 13.03 -28.76
CA ALA A 429 5.53 13.03 -30.19
C ALA A 429 7.03 12.91 -30.51
N TRP A 430 7.91 12.94 -29.51
CA TRP A 430 9.34 12.85 -29.75
C TRP A 430 9.74 11.52 -30.41
N LYS A 431 10.42 11.61 -31.56
CA LYS A 431 10.63 10.46 -32.47
C LYS A 431 11.39 9.30 -31.84
N PHE A 432 12.25 9.58 -30.86
CA PHE A 432 13.12 8.55 -30.26
C PHE A 432 12.40 7.61 -29.32
N TRP A 433 11.18 7.91 -28.88
CA TRP A 433 10.39 6.93 -28.13
C TRP A 433 10.08 5.69 -28.97
N SER A 434 9.78 5.88 -30.25
CA SER A 434 9.44 4.82 -31.19
C SER A 434 10.62 4.37 -32.06
N ALA A 435 11.85 4.81 -31.74
CA ALA A 435 13.03 4.43 -32.52
C ALA A 435 13.25 2.92 -32.51
N ALA A 436 13.58 2.35 -33.67
CA ALA A 436 13.82 0.91 -33.80
C ALA A 436 15.09 0.45 -33.04
N ASP A 437 16.07 1.34 -32.90
CA ASP A 437 17.33 1.11 -32.18
C ASP A 437 17.12 0.99 -30.66
N ASP A 438 17.88 0.09 -30.03
CA ASP A 438 17.94 -0.16 -28.58
C ASP A 438 18.90 0.81 -27.84
N ALA A 439 19.57 1.73 -28.55
CA ALA A 439 20.49 2.69 -27.93
C ALA A 439 19.86 3.46 -26.74
N ILE A 440 18.60 3.89 -26.88
CA ILE A 440 17.85 4.56 -25.80
C ILE A 440 17.59 3.64 -24.61
N ASP A 441 17.36 2.34 -24.84
CA ASP A 441 17.04 1.37 -23.78
C ASP A 441 18.25 1.15 -22.85
N ASN A 442 19.45 1.13 -23.42
CA ASN A 442 20.71 1.07 -22.66
C ASN A 442 20.92 2.31 -21.79
N VAL A 443 20.60 3.50 -22.33
CA VAL A 443 20.78 4.76 -21.62
C VAL A 443 19.77 4.89 -20.48
N ILE A 444 18.51 4.52 -20.72
CA ILE A 444 17.43 4.55 -19.74
C ILE A 444 17.71 3.60 -18.55
N ALA A 445 18.37 2.47 -18.79
CA ALA A 445 18.80 1.55 -17.74
C ALA A 445 19.92 2.12 -16.84
N GLY A 446 20.59 3.18 -17.28
CA GLY A 446 21.67 3.85 -16.56
C GLY A 446 21.22 4.82 -15.47
N ASN A 447 21.87 5.98 -15.39
CA ASN A 447 21.59 6.99 -14.38
C ASN A 447 20.83 8.20 -14.94
N LYS A 448 20.16 8.98 -14.07
CA LYS A 448 19.32 10.13 -14.47
C LYS A 448 20.11 11.15 -15.31
N SER A 449 21.34 11.45 -14.93
CA SER A 449 22.15 12.48 -15.60
C SER A 449 22.51 12.07 -17.03
N ALA A 450 22.85 10.80 -17.25
CA ALA A 450 23.12 10.25 -18.57
C ALA A 450 21.87 10.30 -19.46
N VAL A 451 20.70 9.93 -18.92
CA VAL A 451 19.43 10.02 -19.64
C VAL A 451 19.10 11.46 -20.04
N LYS A 452 19.28 12.41 -19.12
CA LYS A 452 19.04 13.84 -19.38
C LYS A 452 19.98 14.40 -20.45
N GLN A 453 21.26 14.03 -20.40
CA GLN A 453 22.22 14.45 -21.42
C GLN A 453 21.85 13.85 -22.79
N TRP A 454 21.49 12.57 -22.83
CA TRP A 454 21.07 11.91 -24.06
C TRP A 454 19.81 12.53 -24.68
N PHE A 455 18.81 12.88 -23.87
CA PHE A 455 17.63 13.64 -24.32
C PHE A 455 18.04 14.94 -25.01
N LYS A 456 18.94 15.71 -24.39
CA LYS A 456 19.43 16.97 -24.95
C LYS A 456 20.19 16.77 -26.27
N ASP A 457 21.07 15.77 -26.33
CA ASP A 457 21.87 15.47 -27.52
C ASP A 457 21.01 14.99 -28.70
N HIS A 458 19.80 14.48 -28.41
CA HIS A 458 18.84 13.97 -29.40
C HIS A 458 17.61 14.88 -29.57
N GLY A 459 17.74 16.16 -29.21
CA GLY A 459 16.75 17.21 -29.51
C GLY A 459 15.57 17.31 -28.54
N LEU A 460 15.46 16.44 -27.53
CA LEU A 460 14.46 16.59 -26.46
C LEU A 460 14.94 17.65 -25.46
N SER A 461 14.48 18.87 -25.69
CA SER A 461 14.79 20.05 -24.87
C SER A 461 13.51 20.80 -24.50
N THR A 462 13.61 21.68 -23.51
CA THR A 462 12.54 22.63 -23.17
C THR A 462 12.08 23.42 -24.40
N GLY A 463 13.00 23.84 -25.27
CA GLY A 463 12.68 24.55 -26.52
C GLY A 463 11.83 23.71 -27.48
N TYR A 464 12.18 22.43 -27.67
CA TYR A 464 11.40 21.51 -28.50
C TYR A 464 9.96 21.34 -27.97
N LEU A 465 9.83 21.20 -26.65
CA LEU A 465 8.54 21.07 -25.98
C LEU A 465 7.69 22.35 -26.11
N LEU A 466 8.32 23.51 -26.21
CA LEU A 466 7.66 24.81 -26.46
C LEU A 466 7.22 25.01 -27.91
N GLY A 467 7.74 24.21 -28.85
CA GLY A 467 7.37 24.24 -30.27
C GLY A 467 8.53 24.47 -31.23
N ALA A 468 9.79 24.56 -30.76
CA ALA A 468 10.94 24.62 -31.65
C ALA A 468 11.09 23.32 -32.47
N SER A 469 11.70 23.42 -33.66
CA SER A 469 12.11 22.24 -34.43
C SER A 469 13.15 21.43 -33.65
N GLU A 470 13.18 20.12 -33.90
CA GLU A 470 14.15 19.18 -33.29
C GLU A 470 15.60 19.54 -33.54
#